data_AF-A0A7S2N3V3-F1
#
_entry.id   AF-A0A7S2N3V3-F1
#
_cell.length_a   1.000
_cell.length_b   1.000
_cell.length_c   1.000
_cell.angle_alpha   90.00
_cell.angle_beta   90.00
_cell.angle_gamma   90.00
#
_symmetry.space_group_name_H-M   'P 1'
#
loop_
_entity.id
_entity.type
_entity.pdbx_description
1 polymer ?
#
loop_
_entity_poly.entity_id
_entity_poly.type
_entity_poly.pdbx_seq_one_letter_code
_entity_poly.pdbx_strand_id
1 'polypeptide(L)'
;WTGVNYGAQDVACLLLGSSALPQISEGRKLEELLNVYWQDFREAVSSRRLEGRAESAEYTFEEFCRHVKLACLDYTRVVFGYQLKGRNADWVRARAALLNSCTHNRSVPILLGLVRFVDALLSELEST
;
A
#
# COMPACT_ATOMS: atom_id res chain seq x y z
N TRP A 1 -3.78 -16.99 2.86
CA TRP A 1 -2.56 -16.49 2.19
C TRP A 1 -2.75 -16.76 0.71
N THR A 2 -3.35 -15.82 0.00
CA THR A 2 -3.69 -15.88 -1.43
C THR A 2 -3.28 -14.54 -2.01
N GLY A 3 -2.39 -14.53 -3.01
CA GLY A 3 -1.96 -13.30 -3.68
C GLY A 3 -0.72 -12.69 -3.05
N VAL A 4 0.44 -13.27 -3.37
CA VAL A 4 1.71 -12.54 -3.46
C VAL A 4 2.25 -12.97 -4.82
N ASN A 5 2.43 -12.04 -5.75
CA ASN A 5 3.55 -12.04 -6.70
C ASN A 5 3.49 -10.90 -7.73
N TYR A 6 2.33 -10.30 -8.01
CA TYR A 6 2.20 -9.17 -8.95
C TYR A 6 0.92 -8.38 -8.68
N GLY A 7 1.01 -7.05 -8.53
CA GLY A 7 -0.15 -6.16 -8.58
C GLY A 7 -0.30 -5.18 -7.41
N ALA A 8 -1.29 -4.31 -7.53
CA ALA A 8 -1.49 -3.16 -6.65
C ALA A 8 -1.64 -3.51 -5.15
N GLN A 9 -2.27 -4.65 -4.84
CA GLN A 9 -2.49 -5.10 -3.45
C GLN A 9 -1.20 -5.53 -2.76
N ASP A 10 -0.29 -6.19 -3.48
CA ASP A 10 1.01 -6.61 -2.95
C ASP A 10 1.85 -5.39 -2.62
N VAL A 11 1.86 -4.41 -3.53
CA VAL A 11 2.53 -3.12 -3.32
C VAL A 11 1.96 -2.40 -2.11
N ALA A 12 0.64 -2.31 -1.99
CA ALA A 12 -0.02 -1.71 -0.84
C ALA A 12 0.35 -2.44 0.47
N CYS A 13 0.34 -3.76 0.48
CA CYS A 13 0.71 -4.57 1.66
C CYS A 13 2.17 -4.35 2.07
N LEU A 14 3.10 -4.30 1.12
CA LEU A 14 4.52 -4.07 1.39
C LEU A 14 4.79 -2.63 1.83
N LEU A 15 4.20 -1.65 1.14
CA LEU A 15 4.33 -0.23 1.45
C LEU A 15 3.78 0.07 2.84
N LEU A 16 2.51 -0.29 3.08
CA LEU A 16 1.84 -0.05 4.35
C LEU A 16 2.30 -1.02 5.44
N GLY A 17 3.00 -2.10 5.09
CA GLY A 17 3.70 -3.03 5.97
C GLY A 17 5.07 -2.52 6.43
N SER A 18 5.71 -1.64 5.66
CA SER A 18 7.06 -1.16 5.94
C SER A 18 7.14 -0.24 7.17
N SER A 19 8.23 -0.37 7.93
CA SER A 19 8.64 0.60 8.96
C SER A 19 9.31 1.83 8.35
N ALA A 20 9.78 1.72 7.10
CA ALA A 20 10.38 2.79 6.32
C ALA A 20 9.35 3.58 5.48
N LEU A 21 8.06 3.42 5.77
CA LEU A 21 6.99 4.09 5.04
C LEU A 21 7.24 5.60 4.89
N PRO A 22 7.55 6.38 5.95
CA PRO A 22 7.79 7.81 5.80
C PRO A 22 8.88 8.15 4.78
N GLN A 23 9.94 7.34 4.72
CA GLN A 23 11.07 7.55 3.81
C GLN A 23 10.75 7.13 2.37
N ILE A 24 9.79 6.22 2.18
CA ILE A 24 9.40 5.67 0.88
C ILE A 24 8.25 6.48 0.28
N SER A 25 7.31 6.94 1.09
CA SER A 25 6.10 7.65 0.64
C SER A 25 6.35 9.07 0.14
N GLU A 26 7.58 9.58 0.24
CA GLU A 26 7.93 10.95 -0.13
C GLU A 26 8.49 11.04 -1.55
N GLY A 27 7.76 11.76 -2.42
CA GLY A 27 8.24 12.22 -3.72
C GLY A 27 8.70 11.10 -4.67
N ARG A 28 9.89 11.29 -5.26
CA ARG A 28 10.45 10.46 -6.34
C ARG A 28 10.65 8.98 -5.97
N LYS A 29 10.84 8.67 -4.68
CA LYS A 29 11.11 7.30 -4.22
C LYS A 29 9.89 6.39 -4.34
N LEU A 30 8.69 6.94 -4.10
CA LEU A 30 7.46 6.20 -4.27
C LEU A 30 7.25 5.86 -5.75
N GLU A 31 7.40 6.86 -6.63
CA GLU A 31 7.26 6.68 -8.07
C GLU A 31 8.29 5.66 -8.63
N GLU A 32 9.55 5.73 -8.19
CA GLU A 32 10.59 4.76 -8.55
C GLU A 32 10.21 3.33 -8.12
N LEU A 33 9.71 3.17 -6.89
CA LEU A 33 9.22 1.87 -6.40
C LEU A 33 8.05 1.36 -7.24
N LEU A 34 7.05 2.21 -7.48
CA LEU A 34 5.88 1.84 -8.28
C LEU A 34 6.27 1.46 -9.70
N ASN A 35 7.24 2.16 -10.30
CA ASN A 35 7.70 1.84 -11.65
C ASN A 35 8.37 0.45 -11.69
N VAL A 36 9.16 0.07 -10.69
CA VAL A 36 9.75 -1.29 -10.63
C VAL A 36 8.65 -2.36 -10.62
N TYR A 37 7.66 -2.24 -9.72
CA TYR A 37 6.55 -3.20 -9.67
C TYR A 37 5.69 -3.18 -10.95
N TRP A 38 5.56 -2.02 -11.58
CA TRP A 38 4.87 -1.88 -12.85
C TRP A 38 5.58 -2.64 -13.98
N GLN A 39 6.91 -2.51 -14.09
CA GLN A 39 7.68 -3.23 -15.12
C GLN A 39 7.51 -4.75 -14.96
N ASP A 40 7.67 -5.26 -13.74
CA ASP A 40 7.51 -6.69 -13.44
C ASP A 40 6.10 -7.18 -13.76
N PHE A 41 5.07 -6.41 -13.39
CA PHE A 41 3.68 -6.73 -13.72
C PHE A 41 3.44 -6.74 -15.23
N ARG A 42 3.95 -5.74 -15.95
CA ARG A 42 3.79 -5.61 -17.40
C ARG A 42 4.46 -6.77 -18.14
N GLU A 43 5.64 -7.18 -17.73
CA GLU A 43 6.35 -8.33 -18.28
C GLU A 43 5.61 -9.65 -18.01
N ALA A 44 5.09 -9.82 -16.79
CA ALA A 44 4.30 -11.00 -16.42
C ALA A 44 2.98 -11.09 -17.21
N VAL A 45 2.29 -9.96 -17.43
CA VAL A 45 1.07 -9.92 -18.26
C VAL A 45 1.40 -10.18 -19.73
N SER A 46 2.48 -9.59 -20.24
CA SER A 46 2.89 -9.76 -21.65
C SER A 46 3.31 -11.20 -21.97
N SER A 47 4.02 -11.87 -21.06
CA SER A 47 4.42 -13.27 -21.21
C SER A 47 3.22 -14.23 -21.20
N ARG A 48 2.21 -13.98 -20.34
CA ARG A 48 0.96 -14.76 -20.32
C ARG A 48 0.07 -14.50 -21.53
N ARG A 49 0.15 -13.31 -22.15
CA ARG A 49 -0.59 -12.96 -23.37
C ARG A 49 -0.14 -13.80 -24.56
N LEU A 50 1.13 -14.25 -24.59
CA LEU A 50 1.67 -15.17 -25.60
C LEU A 50 1.09 -16.59 -25.51
N GLU A 51 0.42 -16.95 -24.41
CA GLU A 51 -0.26 -18.24 -24.24
C GLU A 51 -1.69 -18.27 -24.82
N GLY A 52 -2.06 -17.24 -25.60
CA GLY A 52 -3.13 -17.36 -26.61
C GLY A 52 -4.54 -16.97 -26.19
N ARG A 53 -4.72 -16.23 -25.08
CA ARG A 53 -6.06 -15.72 -24.69
C ARG A 53 -5.99 -14.30 -24.12
N ALA A 54 -6.25 -13.31 -24.98
CA ALA A 54 -6.97 -12.06 -24.73
C ALA A 54 -6.32 -10.84 -25.42
N GLU A 55 -7.14 -10.14 -26.21
CA GLU A 55 -6.97 -8.70 -26.43
C GLU A 55 -7.35 -8.02 -25.12
N SER A 56 -6.38 -7.65 -24.29
CA SER A 56 -6.64 -6.74 -23.18
C SER A 56 -6.49 -5.32 -23.68
N ALA A 57 -7.39 -4.44 -23.21
CA ALA A 57 -7.18 -3.01 -23.20
C ALA A 57 -5.77 -2.70 -22.65
N GLU A 58 -5.13 -1.67 -23.19
CA GLU A 58 -3.82 -1.23 -22.76
C GLU A 58 -3.92 -0.75 -21.31
N TYR A 59 -3.40 -1.53 -20.37
CA TYR A 59 -3.34 -1.16 -18.97
C TYR A 59 -2.11 -0.29 -18.76
N THR A 60 -2.32 0.96 -18.38
CA THR A 60 -1.29 1.99 -18.31
C THR A 60 -0.64 2.06 -16.93
N PHE A 61 0.53 2.70 -16.85
CA PHE A 61 1.18 2.96 -15.56
C PHE A 61 0.29 3.83 -14.64
N GLU A 62 -0.46 4.75 -15.22
CA GLU A 62 -1.36 5.63 -14.47
C GLU A 62 -2.52 4.86 -13.83
N GLU A 63 -3.12 3.92 -14.56
CA GLU A 63 -4.12 3.00 -14.01
C GLU A 63 -3.53 2.10 -12.92
N PHE A 64 -2.30 1.61 -13.10
CA PHE A 64 -1.59 0.87 -12.07
C PHE A 64 -1.41 1.70 -10.79
N CYS A 65 -0.94 2.94 -10.91
CA CYS A 65 -0.80 3.86 -9.79
C CYS A 65 -2.15 4.11 -9.11
N ARG A 66 -3.22 4.36 -9.86
CA ARG A 66 -4.57 4.54 -9.31
C ARG A 66 -5.02 3.30 -8.53
N HIS A 67 -4.81 2.10 -9.07
CA HIS A 67 -5.14 0.86 -8.37
C HIS A 67 -4.30 0.64 -7.12
N VAL A 68 -3.02 1.02 -7.10
CA VAL A 68 -2.19 0.98 -5.89
C VAL A 68 -2.75 1.90 -4.81
N LYS A 69 -3.18 3.12 -5.17
CA LYS A 69 -3.81 4.05 -4.22
C LYS A 69 -5.08 3.43 -3.62
N LEU A 70 -5.95 2.88 -4.45
CA LEU A 70 -7.17 2.20 -3.99
C LEU A 70 -6.87 0.98 -3.10
N ALA A 71 -5.87 0.18 -3.48
CA ALA A 71 -5.39 -0.95 -2.68
C ALA A 71 -4.86 -0.52 -1.31
N CYS A 72 -4.15 0.62 -1.25
CA CYS A 72 -3.71 1.21 0.03
C CYS A 72 -4.90 1.56 0.92
N LEU A 73 -5.97 2.14 0.36
CA LEU A 73 -7.19 2.45 1.12
C LEU A 73 -7.84 1.18 1.66
N ASP A 74 -7.98 0.14 0.83
CA ASP A 74 -8.61 -1.13 1.23
C ASP A 74 -7.81 -1.83 2.34
N TYR A 75 -6.49 -1.94 2.16
CA TYR A 75 -5.59 -2.51 3.18
C TYR A 75 -5.66 -1.75 4.50
N THR A 76 -5.74 -0.41 4.43
CA THR A 76 -5.82 0.44 5.62
C THR A 76 -7.10 0.18 6.41
N ARG A 77 -8.24 -0.08 5.75
CA ARG A 77 -9.48 -0.44 6.45
C ARG A 77 -9.31 -1.71 7.28
N VAL A 78 -8.58 -2.69 6.77
CA VAL A 78 -8.26 -3.92 7.50
C VAL A 78 -7.33 -3.65 8.68
N VAL A 79 -6.25 -2.88 8.46
CA VAL A 79 -5.25 -2.57 9.49
C VAL A 79 -5.84 -1.72 10.61
N PHE A 80 -6.49 -0.60 10.31
CA PHE A 80 -7.11 0.24 11.33
C PHE A 80 -8.30 -0.44 12.00
N GLY A 81 -9.13 -1.17 11.24
CA GLY A 81 -10.23 -1.95 11.79
C GLY A 81 -9.76 -3.00 12.80
N TYR A 82 -8.62 -3.64 12.56
CA TYR A 82 -8.05 -4.63 13.49
C TYR A 82 -7.27 -3.99 14.65
N GLN A 83 -6.48 -2.94 14.37
CA GLN A 83 -5.58 -2.36 15.35
C GLN A 83 -6.29 -1.43 16.34
N LEU A 84 -7.21 -0.59 15.87
CA LEU A 84 -7.79 0.50 16.65
C LEU A 84 -9.12 0.13 17.30
N LYS A 85 -9.80 -0.92 16.84
CA LYS A 85 -11.07 -1.36 17.40
C LYS A 85 -10.93 -1.72 18.88
N GLY A 86 -11.71 -1.03 19.72
CA GLY A 86 -11.75 -1.26 21.16
C GLY A 86 -10.47 -0.87 21.92
N ARG A 87 -9.59 -0.04 21.33
CA ARG A 87 -8.41 0.48 22.02
C ARG A 87 -8.74 1.74 22.81
N ASN A 88 -8.06 1.92 23.93
CA ASN A 88 -8.21 3.06 24.84
C ASN A 88 -6.88 3.84 24.98
N ALA A 89 -6.91 4.94 25.73
CA ALA A 89 -5.75 5.81 25.91
C ALA A 89 -4.55 5.10 26.57
N ASP A 90 -4.78 4.12 27.45
CA ASP A 90 -3.72 3.35 28.09
C ASP A 90 -2.97 2.46 27.08
N TRP A 91 -3.70 1.82 26.17
CA TRP A 91 -3.10 1.06 25.08
C TRP A 91 -2.20 1.93 24.20
N VAL A 92 -2.65 3.15 23.87
CA VAL A 92 -1.88 4.11 23.06
C VAL A 92 -0.60 4.51 23.79
N ARG A 93 -0.68 4.83 25.09
CA ARG A 93 0.50 5.16 25.91
C ARG A 93 1.51 4.02 25.96
N ALA A 94 1.05 2.79 26.17
CA ALA A 94 1.92 1.61 26.19
C ALA A 94 2.61 1.33 24.84
N ARG A 95 1.97 1.74 23.73
CA ARG A 95 2.48 1.59 22.36
C ARG A 95 3.35 2.73 21.87
N ALA A 96 3.38 3.87 22.56
CA ALA A 96 4.17 5.03 22.17
C ALA A 96 5.68 4.73 22.13
N ALA A 97 6.17 3.81 22.98
CA ALA A 97 7.57 3.46 23.10
C ALA A 97 7.94 2.06 22.56
N LEU A 98 6.99 1.31 21.98
CA LEU A 98 7.26 -0.04 21.49
C LEU A 98 8.05 -0.02 20.18
N LEU A 99 9.03 -0.93 20.07
CA LEU A 99 9.73 -1.21 18.82
C LEU A 99 8.77 -1.89 17.83
N ASN A 100 8.76 -1.40 16.59
CA ASN A 100 7.91 -1.92 15.52
C ASN A 100 8.29 -3.35 15.19
N SER A 101 7.33 -4.28 15.30
CA SER A 101 7.57 -5.69 14.97
C SER A 101 6.79 -6.17 13.75
N CYS A 102 5.61 -5.58 13.46
CA CYS A 102 4.79 -6.00 12.32
C CYS A 102 3.65 -5.00 12.04
N THR A 103 2.90 -5.23 10.96
CA THR A 103 1.80 -4.37 10.51
C THR A 103 0.71 -4.17 11.57
N HIS A 104 0.46 -5.17 12.43
CA HIS A 104 -0.50 -5.11 13.54
C HIS A 104 0.13 -4.69 14.88
N ASN A 105 1.45 -4.49 14.95
CA ASN A 105 2.18 -4.05 16.13
C ASN A 105 3.11 -2.87 15.82
N ARG A 106 2.47 -1.71 15.53
CA ARG A 106 3.15 -0.45 15.21
C ARG A 106 3.20 0.49 16.40
N SER A 107 4.26 1.30 16.44
CA SER A 107 4.39 2.46 17.30
C SER A 107 3.45 3.57 16.85
N VAL A 108 3.05 4.42 17.80
CA VAL A 108 2.12 5.54 17.54
C VAL A 108 2.61 6.47 16.42
N PRO A 109 3.91 6.86 16.33
CA PRO A 109 4.39 7.70 15.25
C PRO A 109 4.15 7.12 13.84
N ILE A 110 4.34 5.81 13.66
CA ILE A 110 4.11 5.16 12.36
C ILE A 110 2.61 5.10 12.05
N LEU A 111 1.76 4.85 13.06
CA LEU A 111 0.31 4.90 12.87
C LEU A 111 -0.14 6.28 12.39
N LEU A 112 0.41 7.35 12.97
CA LEU A 112 0.12 8.72 12.53
C LEU A 112 0.64 8.98 11.10
N GLY A 113 1.82 8.46 10.75
CA GLY A 113 2.35 8.54 9.38
C GLY A 113 1.45 7.84 8.37
N LEU A 114 0.96 6.64 8.70
CA LEU A 114 -0.02 5.90 7.89
C LEU A 114 -1.31 6.67 7.70
N VAL A 115 -1.87 7.24 8.78
CA VAL A 115 -3.09 8.06 8.70
C VAL A 115 -2.89 9.23 7.75
N ARG A 116 -1.78 9.98 7.89
CA ARG A 116 -1.47 11.12 7.00
C ARG A 116 -1.29 10.71 5.55
N PHE A 117 -0.60 9.60 5.30
CA PHE A 117 -0.43 9.08 3.94
C PHE A 117 -1.77 8.73 3.30
N VAL A 118 -2.64 8.03 4.04
CA VAL A 118 -3.96 7.63 3.56
C VAL A 118 -4.89 8.83 3.33
N ASP A 119 -4.82 9.83 4.22
CA ASP A 119 -5.56 11.09 4.09
C ASP A 119 -5.16 11.87 2.82
N ALA A 120 -3.85 11.93 2.54
CA ALA A 120 -3.34 12.51 1.29
C ALA A 120 -3.82 11.74 0.05
N LEU A 121 -3.79 10.40 0.09
CA LEU A 121 -4.28 9.57 -1.01
C LEU A 121 -5.78 9.78 -1.29
N LEU A 122 -6.59 9.88 -0.25
CA LEU A 122 -8.03 10.16 -0.37
C LEU A 122 -8.25 11.51 -1.05
N SER A 123 -7.56 12.55 -0.56
CA SER A 123 -7.66 13.91 -1.10
C SER A 123 -7.31 13.96 -2.60
N GLU A 124 -6.26 13.26 -3.01
CA GLU A 124 -5.87 13.17 -4.43
C GLU A 124 -6.94 12.47 -5.27
N LEU A 125 -7.47 11.33 -4.81
CA LEU A 125 -8.46 10.54 -5.54
C LEU A 125 -9.82 11.24 -5.67
N GLU A 126 -10.21 12.04 -4.69
CA GLU A 126 -11.44 12.86 -4.74
C GLU A 126 -11.31 14.06 -5.69
N SER A 127 -10.09 14.51 -5.97
CA SER A 127 -9.81 15.61 -6.89
C SER A 127 -9.72 15.21 -8.39
N THR A 128 -9.79 13.91 -8.69
CA THR A 128 -9.66 13.33 -10.04
C THR A 128 -11.00 12.87 -10.60
#